data_AF-A0A9W8XS88-F1
#
_entry.id   AF-A0A9W8XS88-F1
#
_cell.length_a   1.000
_cell.length_b   1.000
_cell.length_c   1.000
_cell.angle_alpha   90.00
_cell.angle_beta   90.00
_cell.angle_gamma   90.00
#
_symmetry.space_group_name_H-M   'P 1'
#
loop_
_entity.id
_entity.type
_entity.pdbx_description
1 polymer ?
#
loop_
_entity_poly.entity_id
_entity_poly.type
_entity_poly.pdbx_seq_one_letter_code
_entity_poly.pdbx_strand_id
1 'polypeptide(L)'
;MITYEDRPPNLNDGAKAGDYSPLPSSSDFHDEDEKLLHPGRIARLQNKWTRASKWLRISLEIVGLLLLLSNFFMLLNYSQPVTGPDPRVSSGPANKHMMYGSDPRYMSFNHKYDYLWNDAFTETWGAIALPPFKDAASLYSKDSLHDEGGIGMFHAFHCLASMRAAFQKMNESTVTLEQLQKGDHVAHCFDYLRNVILCMADGE
;
A
#
# COMPACT_ATOMS: atom_id res chain seq x y z
N MET A 1 -12.11 7.29 -43.14
CA MET A 1 -11.15 7.39 -44.25
C MET A 1 -11.80 8.30 -45.28
N ILE A 2 -11.46 9.58 -45.29
CA ILE A 2 -12.06 10.58 -46.19
C ILE A 2 -10.89 11.25 -46.91
N THR A 3 -10.74 10.89 -48.17
CA THR A 3 -9.81 11.43 -49.15
C THR A 3 -10.47 12.62 -49.85
N TYR A 4 -9.75 13.72 -50.03
CA TYR A 4 -10.20 14.84 -50.84
C TYR A 4 -9.16 15.10 -51.94
N GLU A 5 -9.58 14.90 -53.19
CA GLU A 5 -8.82 15.09 -54.42
C GLU A 5 -9.06 16.47 -55.04
N ASP A 6 -8.04 16.91 -55.76
CA ASP A 6 -7.82 18.11 -56.57
C ASP A 6 -8.95 18.56 -57.53
N ARG A 7 -9.13 19.89 -57.69
CA ARG A 7 -8.69 20.67 -58.88
C ARG A 7 -9.17 22.14 -58.90
N PRO A 8 -8.46 23.03 -59.62
CA PRO A 8 -8.60 24.50 -59.57
C PRO A 8 -9.52 25.06 -60.67
N PRO A 9 -9.78 26.38 -60.67
CA PRO A 9 -9.62 27.10 -61.94
C PRO A 9 -9.12 28.55 -61.87
N ASN A 10 -8.38 28.87 -62.94
CA ASN A 10 -8.31 30.12 -63.71
C ASN A 10 -7.83 31.44 -63.10
N LEU A 11 -6.60 31.78 -63.50
CA LEU A 11 -6.23 33.11 -63.98
C LEU A 11 -7.21 33.59 -65.07
N ASN A 12 -7.69 34.84 -64.98
CA ASN A 12 -7.36 35.88 -65.96
C ASN A 12 -7.95 37.25 -65.64
N ASP A 13 -7.13 38.25 -65.98
CA ASP A 13 -7.45 39.60 -66.47
C ASP A 13 -7.92 40.70 -65.52
N GLY A 14 -7.11 41.76 -65.47
CA GLY A 14 -7.55 43.07 -65.01
C GLY A 14 -6.45 44.01 -64.52
N ALA A 15 -5.37 44.19 -65.27
CA ALA A 15 -4.42 45.27 -64.99
C ALA A 15 -5.10 46.64 -65.19
N LYS A 16 -5.16 47.45 -64.12
CA LYS A 16 -5.30 48.90 -64.22
C LYS A 16 -4.13 49.56 -63.49
N ALA A 17 -3.38 50.33 -64.26
CA ALA A 17 -2.30 51.19 -63.80
C ALA A 17 -2.88 52.31 -62.93
N GLY A 18 -2.39 52.39 -61.69
CA GLY A 18 -2.65 53.49 -60.77
C GLY A 18 -1.41 53.68 -59.91
N ASP A 19 -0.88 54.90 -59.97
CA ASP A 19 0.22 55.51 -59.20
C ASP A 19 0.82 54.67 -58.06
N TYR A 20 2.05 54.19 -58.29
CA TYR A 20 2.91 53.66 -57.23
C TYR A 20 3.91 54.74 -56.80
N SER A 21 3.65 55.34 -55.63
CA SER A 21 4.65 56.12 -54.89
C SER A 21 5.60 55.14 -54.19
N PRO A 22 6.93 55.31 -54.25
CA PRO A 22 7.84 54.40 -53.56
C PRO A 22 7.66 54.53 -52.05
N LEU A 23 7.37 53.41 -51.39
CA LEU A 23 7.37 53.32 -49.94
C LEU A 23 8.80 53.62 -49.41
N PRO A 24 8.92 54.38 -48.30
CA PRO A 24 10.21 54.62 -47.68
C PRO A 24 10.85 53.29 -47.26
N SER A 25 12.15 53.19 -47.53
CA SER A 25 13.04 52.07 -47.19
C SER A 25 12.77 51.52 -45.78
N SER A 26 12.52 50.21 -45.69
CA SER A 26 12.23 49.48 -44.45
C SER A 26 13.47 49.24 -43.58
N SER A 27 14.28 50.26 -43.34
CA SER A 27 15.42 50.17 -42.40
C SER A 27 15.00 50.27 -40.94
N ASP A 28 13.76 50.69 -40.65
CA ASP A 28 13.31 51.00 -39.27
C ASP A 28 12.82 49.80 -38.46
N PHE A 29 12.78 48.59 -39.02
CA PHE A 29 12.39 47.38 -38.27
C PHE A 29 13.57 46.58 -37.71
N HIS A 30 14.82 46.94 -38.03
CA HIS A 30 15.98 46.22 -37.49
C HIS A 30 16.42 46.68 -36.09
N ASP A 31 15.94 47.83 -35.62
CA ASP A 31 16.48 48.49 -34.42
C ASP A 31 15.78 48.10 -33.10
N GLU A 32 14.61 47.45 -33.18
CA GLU A 32 13.86 47.02 -31.99
C GLU A 32 14.22 45.58 -31.55
N ASP A 33 14.60 44.70 -32.48
CA ASP A 33 15.06 43.35 -32.16
C ASP A 33 16.49 43.35 -31.58
N GLU A 34 17.33 44.32 -31.96
CA GLU A 34 18.71 44.44 -31.47
C GLU A 34 18.79 45.02 -30.03
N LYS A 35 17.79 45.80 -29.59
CA LYS A 35 17.66 46.27 -28.19
C LYS A 35 17.22 45.18 -27.22
N LEU A 36 16.59 44.11 -27.69
CA LEU A 36 16.16 42.98 -26.85
C LEU A 36 17.31 41.99 -26.55
N LEU A 37 18.38 42.03 -27.33
CA LEU A 37 19.56 41.16 -27.20
C LEU A 37 20.75 41.91 -26.57
N HIS A 38 20.54 42.61 -25.45
CA HIS A 38 21.68 43.10 -24.65
C HIS A 38 22.30 41.94 -23.83
N PRO A 39 23.51 41.43 -24.17
CA PRO A 39 24.15 40.34 -23.43
C PRO A 39 24.43 40.69 -21.97
N GLY A 40 24.57 41.98 -21.66
CA GLY A 40 24.78 42.49 -20.29
C GLY A 40 23.56 42.36 -19.36
N ARG A 41 22.35 42.14 -19.89
CA ARG A 41 21.12 41.93 -19.09
C ARG A 41 20.88 40.44 -18.81
N ILE A 42 21.17 39.58 -19.80
CA ILE A 42 21.10 38.11 -19.68
C ILE A 42 22.18 37.58 -18.72
N ALA A 43 23.44 38.04 -18.84
CA ALA A 43 24.51 37.64 -17.93
C ALA A 43 24.24 38.02 -16.46
N ARG A 44 23.48 39.11 -16.23
CA ARG A 44 23.11 39.58 -14.88
C ARG A 44 21.98 38.77 -14.25
N LEU A 45 21.02 38.30 -15.06
CA LEU A 45 19.98 37.37 -14.65
C LEU A 45 20.55 35.97 -14.37
N GLN A 46 21.48 35.50 -15.22
CA GLN A 46 22.13 34.20 -15.08
C GLN A 46 23.00 34.10 -13.81
N ASN A 47 23.69 35.18 -13.42
CA ASN A 47 24.46 35.25 -12.17
C ASN A 47 23.56 35.31 -10.92
N LYS A 48 22.37 35.92 -11.02
CA LYS A 48 21.38 35.91 -9.92
C LYS A 48 20.71 34.54 -9.77
N TRP A 49 20.40 33.87 -10.88
CA TRP A 49 19.74 32.56 -10.88
C TRP A 49 20.67 31.44 -10.40
N THR A 50 21.96 31.49 -10.76
CA THR A 50 22.98 30.57 -10.23
C THR A 50 23.26 30.79 -8.74
N ARG A 51 23.20 32.03 -8.25
CA ARG A 51 23.24 32.32 -6.80
C ARG A 51 22.00 31.78 -6.09
N ALA A 52 20.80 32.03 -6.62
CA ALA A 52 19.55 31.53 -6.05
C ALA A 52 19.50 29.99 -6.00
N SER A 53 19.96 29.31 -7.07
CA SER A 53 20.05 27.85 -7.13
C SER A 53 21.06 27.28 -6.11
N LYS A 54 22.20 27.95 -5.91
CA LYS A 54 23.16 27.58 -4.85
C LYS A 54 22.55 27.69 -3.46
N TRP A 55 21.85 28.79 -3.17
CA TRP A 55 21.15 28.96 -1.90
C TRP A 55 20.04 27.92 -1.71
N LEU A 56 19.26 27.62 -2.75
CA LEU A 56 18.22 26.59 -2.71
C LEU A 56 18.80 25.21 -2.38
N ARG A 57 19.92 24.82 -3.01
CA ARG A 57 20.60 23.55 -2.73
C ARG A 57 21.11 23.48 -1.30
N ILE A 58 21.75 24.54 -0.81
CA ILE A 58 22.22 24.62 0.58
C ILE A 58 21.05 24.50 1.56
N SER A 59 19.94 25.18 1.30
CA SER A 59 18.74 25.08 2.13
C SER A 59 18.17 23.66 2.17
N LEU A 60 18.13 22.95 1.05
CA LEU A 60 17.67 21.56 0.99
C LEU A 60 18.56 20.61 1.81
N GLU A 61 19.88 20.75 1.72
CA GLU A 61 20.84 19.95 2.51
C GLU A 61 20.66 20.21 4.02
N ILE A 62 20.48 21.47 4.42
CA ILE A 62 20.24 21.83 5.82
C ILE A 62 18.93 21.23 6.33
N VAL A 63 17.85 21.31 5.55
CA VAL A 63 16.56 20.71 5.90
C VAL A 63 16.68 19.19 6.02
N GLY A 64 17.39 18.54 5.09
CA GLY A 64 17.65 17.10 5.16
C GLY A 64 18.41 16.69 6.42
N LEU A 65 19.48 17.41 6.77
CA LEU A 65 20.23 17.18 8.01
C LEU A 65 19.37 17.41 9.26
N LEU A 66 18.52 18.44 9.28
CA LEU A 66 17.59 18.69 10.39
C LEU A 66 16.56 17.57 10.53
N LEU A 67 16.04 17.03 9.42
CA LEU A 67 15.12 15.89 9.45
C LEU A 67 15.82 14.62 9.96
N LEU A 68 17.07 14.36 9.55
CA LEU A 68 17.85 13.23 10.05
C LEU A 68 18.15 13.36 11.54
N LEU A 69 18.56 14.54 12.00
CA LEU A 69 18.76 14.82 13.42
C LEU A 69 17.45 14.69 14.20
N SER A 70 16.35 15.23 13.68
CA SER A 70 15.03 15.07 14.29
C SER A 70 14.62 13.60 14.41
N ASN A 71 14.83 12.79 13.37
CA ASN A 71 14.55 11.36 13.42
C ASN A 71 15.47 10.64 14.41
N PHE A 72 16.75 11.00 14.47
CA PHE A 72 17.70 10.44 15.44
C PHE A 72 17.30 10.78 16.88
N PHE A 73 16.95 12.04 17.16
CA PHE A 73 16.44 12.45 18.48
C PHE A 73 15.06 11.83 18.78
N MET A 74 14.18 11.68 17.79
CA MET A 74 12.93 10.94 17.96
C MET A 74 13.19 9.49 18.31
N LEU A 75 14.15 8.81 17.67
CA LEU A 75 14.55 7.44 18.01
C LEU A 75 15.13 7.35 19.42
N LEU A 76 15.99 8.29 19.83
CA LEU A 76 16.52 8.34 21.19
C LEU A 76 15.43 8.63 22.24
N ASN A 77 14.43 9.46 21.91
CA ASN A 77 13.29 9.74 22.79
C ASN A 77 12.25 8.60 22.79
N TYR A 78 12.04 7.90 21.67
CA TYR A 78 11.22 6.68 21.60
C TYR A 78 11.89 5.50 22.33
N SER A 79 13.21 5.54 22.46
CA SER A 79 13.98 4.61 23.28
C SER A 79 13.82 4.85 24.78
N GLN A 80 13.08 5.88 25.21
CA GLN A 80 12.56 5.91 26.57
C GLN A 80 11.46 4.84 26.64
N PRO A 81 11.69 3.71 27.32
CA PRO A 81 10.66 2.69 27.42
C PRO A 81 9.46 3.34 28.10
N VAL A 82 8.34 3.41 27.38
CA VAL A 82 7.03 3.76 27.94
C VAL A 82 6.68 2.64 28.91
N THR A 83 7.26 2.73 30.11
CA THR A 83 6.94 1.94 31.31
C THR A 83 5.92 2.70 32.16
N GLY A 84 5.12 3.55 31.50
CA GLY A 84 3.88 4.02 32.09
C GLY A 84 2.98 2.81 32.30
N PRO A 85 2.38 2.63 33.49
CA PRO A 85 1.52 1.49 33.76
C PRO A 85 0.21 1.69 32.97
N ASP A 86 0.18 1.22 31.72
CA ASP A 86 -1.07 0.77 31.14
C ASP A 86 -1.45 -0.51 31.91
N PRO A 87 -2.53 -0.51 32.70
CA PRO A 87 -2.96 -1.69 33.44
C PRO A 87 -3.33 -2.87 32.52
N ARG A 88 -3.42 -2.67 31.20
CA ARG A 88 -3.72 -3.71 30.22
C ARG A 88 -2.50 -4.25 29.48
N VAL A 89 -1.36 -3.57 29.50
CA VAL A 89 -0.13 -4.00 28.81
C VAL A 89 1.07 -3.84 29.73
N SER A 90 1.15 -4.69 30.74
CA SER A 90 2.36 -4.81 31.56
C SER A 90 3.42 -5.61 30.81
N SER A 91 4.24 -4.94 30.00
CA SER A 91 5.63 -5.38 29.77
C SER A 91 6.37 -5.20 31.10
N GLY A 92 6.17 -6.14 32.02
CA GLY A 92 6.81 -6.07 33.32
C GLY A 92 8.33 -6.25 33.22
N PRO A 93 9.04 -6.33 34.36
CA PRO A 93 10.49 -6.32 34.39
C PRO A 93 11.08 -7.39 33.44
N ALA A 94 12.25 -7.11 32.86
CA ALA A 94 12.93 -7.92 31.83
C ALA A 94 13.27 -9.38 32.24
N ASN A 95 12.84 -9.80 33.43
CA ASN A 95 12.88 -11.15 33.97
C ASN A 95 11.50 -11.84 33.96
N LYS A 96 10.50 -11.30 33.27
CA LYS A 96 9.24 -12.01 33.03
C LYS A 96 9.44 -13.05 31.94
N HIS A 97 9.63 -14.29 32.37
CA HIS A 97 9.49 -15.45 31.50
C HIS A 97 8.04 -15.52 31.01
N MET A 98 7.83 -15.65 29.71
CA MET A 98 6.52 -16.00 29.18
C MET A 98 6.15 -17.38 29.74
N MET A 99 5.18 -17.42 30.64
CA MET A 99 4.62 -18.67 31.13
C MET A 99 3.31 -18.91 30.40
N TYR A 100 3.23 -20.03 29.70
CA TYR A 100 1.95 -20.50 29.19
C TYR A 100 1.06 -20.85 30.38
N GLY A 101 -0.06 -20.13 30.51
CA GLY A 101 -1.06 -20.43 31.53
C GLY A 101 -1.74 -21.77 31.25
N SER A 102 -2.20 -22.44 32.30
CA SER A 102 -3.08 -23.61 32.20
C SER A 102 -4.47 -23.22 32.65
N ASP A 103 -5.45 -23.33 31.76
CA ASP A 103 -6.85 -23.23 32.11
C ASP A 103 -7.53 -24.57 31.80
N PRO A 104 -7.91 -25.35 32.83
CA PRO A 104 -8.55 -26.65 32.65
C PRO A 104 -9.83 -26.63 31.80
N ARG A 105 -10.47 -25.47 31.64
CA ARG A 105 -11.68 -25.32 30.81
C ARG A 105 -11.34 -25.36 29.31
N TYR A 106 -10.22 -24.76 28.91
CA TYR A 106 -9.73 -24.78 27.53
C TYR A 106 -8.91 -26.05 27.22
N MET A 107 -8.37 -26.71 28.24
CA MET A 107 -7.62 -27.97 28.13
C MET A 107 -8.51 -29.22 28.25
N SER A 108 -9.78 -29.13 27.85
CA SER A 108 -10.76 -30.21 28.03
C SER A 108 -11.57 -30.50 26.78
N PHE A 109 -11.78 -31.79 26.51
CA PHE A 109 -12.71 -32.31 25.50
C PHE A 109 -14.13 -32.51 26.03
N ASN A 110 -14.41 -32.13 27.29
CA ASN A 110 -15.76 -32.29 27.84
C ASN A 110 -16.74 -31.30 27.18
N HIS A 111 -17.89 -31.81 26.71
CA HIS A 111 -18.96 -31.03 26.10
C HIS A 111 -19.49 -29.89 26.97
N LYS A 112 -19.34 -29.98 28.31
CA LYS A 112 -19.73 -28.89 29.22
C LYS A 112 -19.01 -27.57 28.96
N TYR A 113 -17.90 -27.58 28.24
CA TYR A 113 -17.11 -26.40 27.88
C TYR A 113 -17.24 -26.01 26.40
N ASP A 114 -18.13 -26.63 25.63
CA ASP A 114 -18.31 -26.30 24.20
C ASP A 114 -18.67 -24.83 23.99
N TYR A 115 -19.35 -24.20 24.95
CA TYR A 115 -19.69 -22.78 24.90
C TYR A 115 -18.48 -21.83 24.77
N LEU A 116 -17.29 -22.25 25.21
CA LEU A 116 -16.06 -21.48 25.08
C LEU A 116 -15.53 -21.44 23.63
N TRP A 117 -16.10 -22.26 22.75
CA TRP A 117 -15.67 -22.46 21.36
C TRP A 117 -16.76 -22.10 20.36
N ASN A 118 -17.96 -21.69 20.79
CA ASN A 118 -19.10 -21.41 19.91
C ASN A 118 -18.78 -20.33 18.86
N ASP A 119 -18.07 -19.29 19.27
CA ASP A 119 -17.70 -18.19 18.38
C ASP A 119 -16.89 -18.71 17.18
N ALA A 120 -16.09 -19.77 17.38
CA ALA A 120 -15.23 -20.38 16.37
C ALA A 120 -16.01 -20.92 15.17
N PHE A 121 -17.29 -21.22 15.34
CA PHE A 121 -18.15 -21.78 14.29
C PHE A 121 -19.10 -20.75 13.68
N THR A 122 -18.95 -19.47 14.02
CA THR A 122 -19.72 -18.42 13.34
C THR A 122 -19.15 -18.18 11.95
N GLU A 123 -20.01 -18.31 10.93
CA GLU A 123 -19.64 -18.40 9.51
C GLU A 123 -18.87 -17.16 9.00
N THR A 124 -19.04 -16.01 9.66
CA THR A 124 -18.42 -14.74 9.29
C THR A 124 -17.27 -14.33 10.21
N TRP A 125 -16.80 -15.19 11.11
CA TRP A 125 -15.84 -14.73 12.11
C TRP A 125 -14.47 -14.46 11.52
N GLY A 126 -14.03 -13.21 11.64
CA GLY A 126 -12.76 -12.79 11.07
C GLY A 126 -12.75 -12.67 9.56
N ALA A 127 -13.89 -12.84 8.89
CA ALA A 127 -14.06 -12.49 7.49
C ALA A 127 -14.07 -10.96 7.36
N ILE A 128 -13.28 -10.46 6.41
CA ILE A 128 -13.19 -9.04 6.09
C ILE A 128 -13.52 -8.85 4.62
N ALA A 129 -14.42 -7.92 4.33
CA ALA A 129 -14.66 -7.48 2.97
C ALA A 129 -13.49 -6.61 2.54
N LEU A 130 -12.76 -7.05 1.53
CA LEU A 130 -11.71 -6.30 0.88
C LEU A 130 -12.28 -5.63 -0.38
N PRO A 131 -11.83 -4.41 -0.72
CA PRO A 131 -12.14 -3.86 -2.03
C PRO A 131 -11.57 -4.78 -3.11
N PRO A 132 -12.20 -4.88 -4.29
CA PRO A 132 -11.72 -5.75 -5.35
C PRO A 132 -10.29 -5.37 -5.73
N PHE A 133 -9.36 -6.32 -5.58
CA PHE A 133 -7.97 -6.11 -5.99
C PHE A 133 -7.85 -6.29 -7.51
N LYS A 134 -7.43 -5.23 -8.20
CA LYS A 134 -6.95 -5.33 -9.59
C LYS A 134 -5.43 -5.41 -9.54
N ASP A 135 -4.86 -6.58 -9.81
CA ASP A 135 -3.45 -6.67 -10.15
C ASP A 135 -3.20 -6.01 -11.53
N ALA A 136 -1.93 -5.78 -11.89
CA ALA A 136 -1.55 -5.16 -13.15
C ALA A 136 -2.04 -5.90 -14.41
N ALA A 137 -2.57 -7.12 -14.26
CA ALA A 137 -3.12 -7.97 -15.31
C ALA A 137 -4.65 -8.17 -15.22
N SER A 138 -5.34 -7.53 -14.26
CA SER A 138 -6.81 -7.62 -14.05
C SER A 138 -7.35 -9.05 -13.79
N LEU A 139 -6.59 -9.92 -13.13
CA LEU A 139 -6.85 -11.37 -13.11
C LEU A 139 -7.48 -11.94 -11.82
N TYR A 140 -7.51 -11.22 -10.70
CA TYR A 140 -7.89 -11.84 -9.41
C TYR A 140 -8.91 -11.05 -8.59
N SER A 141 -10.13 -10.90 -9.11
CA SER A 141 -11.30 -10.66 -8.26
C SER A 141 -12.41 -11.62 -8.70
N LYS A 142 -12.70 -12.62 -7.85
CA LYS A 142 -13.73 -13.64 -8.14
C LYS A 142 -15.14 -13.03 -8.13
N ASP A 143 -15.34 -11.97 -7.35
CA ASP A 143 -16.50 -11.10 -7.41
C ASP A 143 -16.04 -9.68 -7.82
N SER A 144 -16.80 -9.05 -8.71
CA SER A 144 -16.55 -7.70 -9.21
C SER A 144 -16.80 -6.60 -8.17
N LEU A 145 -17.47 -6.94 -7.06
CA LEU A 145 -17.89 -5.98 -6.04
C LEU A 145 -17.05 -6.04 -4.76
N HIS A 146 -16.65 -7.23 -4.31
CA HIS A 146 -15.83 -7.41 -3.10
C HIS A 146 -14.91 -8.63 -3.26
N ASP A 147 -13.74 -8.59 -2.63
CA ASP A 147 -12.94 -9.78 -2.39
C ASP A 147 -13.06 -10.15 -0.90
N GLU A 148 -13.00 -11.44 -0.57
CA GLU A 148 -13.15 -11.89 0.82
C GLU A 148 -11.78 -12.23 1.39
N GLY A 149 -11.38 -11.50 2.43
CA GLY A 149 -10.20 -11.79 3.23
C GLY A 149 -10.57 -12.44 4.55
N GLY A 150 -9.60 -13.11 5.18
CA GLY A 150 -9.72 -13.64 6.53
C GLY A 150 -8.58 -13.16 7.42
N ILE A 151 -8.88 -12.80 8.66
CA ILE A 151 -7.85 -12.53 9.67
C ILE A 151 -7.34 -13.88 10.19
N GLY A 152 -6.05 -14.16 9.97
CA GLY A 152 -5.45 -15.46 10.26
C GLY A 152 -5.60 -15.94 11.72
N MET A 153 -5.63 -15.03 12.70
CA MET A 153 -5.84 -15.38 14.11
C MET A 153 -7.21 -16.06 14.34
N PHE A 154 -8.28 -15.56 13.72
CA PHE A 154 -9.61 -16.18 13.83
C PHE A 154 -9.67 -17.52 13.09
N HIS A 155 -9.01 -17.64 11.94
CA HIS A 155 -8.93 -18.92 11.22
C HIS A 155 -8.15 -19.98 12.00
N ALA A 156 -7.03 -19.61 12.65
CA ALA A 156 -6.28 -20.51 13.53
C ALA A 156 -7.15 -21.00 14.71
N PHE A 157 -7.95 -20.11 15.30
CA PHE A 157 -8.86 -20.48 16.37
C PHE A 157 -10.02 -21.38 15.88
N HIS A 158 -10.58 -21.11 14.70
CA HIS A 158 -11.55 -21.99 14.03
C HIS A 158 -10.98 -23.39 13.81
N CYS A 159 -9.76 -23.51 13.27
CA CYS A 159 -9.11 -24.80 13.05
C CYS A 159 -8.89 -25.56 14.36
N LEU A 160 -8.46 -24.87 15.42
CA LEU A 160 -8.27 -25.49 16.74
C LEU A 160 -9.59 -26.01 17.32
N ALA A 161 -10.67 -25.23 17.24
CA ALA A 161 -12.01 -25.63 17.67
C ALA A 161 -12.52 -26.85 16.88
N SER A 162 -12.33 -26.84 15.57
CA SER A 162 -12.68 -27.95 14.67
C SER A 162 -11.92 -29.23 15.00
N MET A 163 -10.62 -29.14 15.31
CA MET A 163 -9.84 -30.30 15.78
C MET A 163 -10.36 -30.84 17.10
N ARG A 164 -10.65 -29.96 18.08
CA ARG A 164 -11.26 -30.36 19.36
C ARG A 164 -12.57 -31.12 19.14
N ALA A 165 -13.46 -30.60 18.29
CA ALA A 165 -14.74 -31.23 17.96
C ALA A 165 -14.56 -32.59 17.26
N ALA A 166 -13.53 -32.73 16.42
CA ALA A 166 -13.20 -34.01 15.80
C ALA A 166 -12.77 -35.06 16.83
N PHE A 167 -11.92 -34.68 17.81
CA PHE A 167 -11.53 -35.57 18.91
C PHE A 167 -12.73 -36.01 19.76
N GLN A 168 -13.67 -35.10 20.05
CA GLN A 168 -14.92 -35.43 20.74
C GLN A 168 -15.70 -36.49 19.96
N LYS A 169 -15.95 -36.27 18.67
CA LYS A 169 -16.69 -37.22 17.82
C LYS A 169 -15.99 -38.58 17.69
N MET A 170 -14.65 -38.62 17.66
CA MET A 170 -13.91 -39.89 17.67
C MET A 170 -14.07 -40.62 19.00
N ASN A 171 -13.97 -39.90 20.13
CA ASN A 171 -14.14 -40.49 21.46
C ASN A 171 -15.55 -41.09 21.63
N GLU A 172 -16.55 -40.47 20.99
CA GLU A 172 -17.93 -40.95 20.94
C GLU A 172 -18.17 -42.03 19.87
N SER A 173 -17.13 -42.45 19.14
CA SER A 173 -17.23 -43.39 18.02
C SER A 173 -18.22 -42.97 16.92
N THR A 174 -18.51 -41.67 16.82
CA THR A 174 -19.40 -41.07 15.80
C THR A 174 -18.69 -40.92 14.46
N VAL A 175 -17.36 -40.79 14.48
CA VAL A 175 -16.51 -40.71 13.29
C VAL A 175 -15.27 -41.58 13.45
N THR A 176 -14.82 -42.19 12.36
CA THR A 176 -13.53 -42.91 12.32
C THR A 176 -12.40 -42.01 11.83
N LEU A 177 -11.16 -42.41 12.08
CA LEU A 177 -9.99 -41.70 11.58
C LEU A 177 -10.00 -41.60 10.04
N GLU A 178 -10.40 -42.66 9.36
CA GLU A 178 -10.49 -42.68 7.89
C GLU A 178 -11.52 -41.66 7.37
N GLN A 179 -12.66 -41.52 8.06
CA GLN A 179 -13.68 -40.52 7.71
C GLN A 179 -13.16 -39.10 7.94
N LEU A 180 -12.39 -38.87 9.00
CA LEU A 180 -11.78 -37.56 9.26
C LEU A 180 -10.70 -37.19 8.25
N GLN A 181 -9.92 -38.16 7.79
CA GLN A 181 -8.88 -37.96 6.76
C GLN A 181 -9.47 -37.68 5.38
N LYS A 182 -10.57 -38.35 5.04
CA LYS A 182 -11.31 -38.10 3.78
C LYS A 182 -12.16 -36.85 3.82
N GLY A 183 -12.53 -36.39 5.00
CA GLY A 183 -13.30 -35.18 5.18
C GLY A 183 -12.46 -33.95 4.84
N ASP A 184 -13.09 -32.96 4.21
CA ASP A 184 -12.38 -31.77 3.76
C ASP A 184 -11.79 -30.96 4.91
N HIS A 185 -12.27 -31.13 6.16
CA HIS A 185 -12.02 -30.18 7.25
C HIS A 185 -10.78 -30.45 8.12
N VAL A 186 -10.69 -31.61 8.78
CA VAL A 186 -9.68 -31.82 9.83
C VAL A 186 -8.26 -31.89 9.27
N ALA A 187 -8.08 -32.52 8.10
CA ALA A 187 -6.79 -32.60 7.43
C ALA A 187 -6.27 -31.22 7.01
N HIS A 188 -7.12 -30.34 6.45
CA HIS A 188 -6.71 -28.97 6.12
C HIS A 188 -6.43 -28.15 7.37
N CYS A 189 -7.24 -28.32 8.43
CA CYS A 189 -7.07 -27.58 9.68
C CYS A 189 -5.70 -27.89 10.29
N PHE A 190 -5.29 -29.16 10.21
CA PHE A 190 -3.98 -29.60 10.68
C PHE A 190 -2.84 -28.98 9.87
N ASP A 191 -2.92 -28.98 8.53
CA ASP A 191 -1.90 -28.34 7.70
C ASP A 191 -1.84 -26.82 7.91
N TYR A 192 -3.00 -26.16 8.00
CA TYR A 192 -3.07 -24.72 8.28
C TYR A 192 -2.40 -24.36 9.61
N LEU A 193 -2.73 -25.08 10.70
CA LEU A 193 -2.11 -24.83 12.01
C LEU A 193 -0.60 -25.07 11.97
N ARG A 194 -0.14 -26.12 11.27
CA ARG A 194 1.28 -26.33 11.02
C ARG A 194 1.90 -25.12 10.32
N ASN A 195 1.28 -24.60 9.28
CA ASN A 195 1.78 -23.44 8.53
C ASN A 195 1.80 -22.17 9.40
N VAL A 196 0.77 -21.93 10.22
CA VAL A 196 0.75 -20.82 11.19
C VAL A 196 1.90 -20.95 12.19
N ILE A 197 2.11 -22.15 12.75
CA ILE A 197 3.21 -22.40 13.67
C ILE A 197 4.54 -22.14 12.97
N LEU A 198 4.75 -22.63 11.75
CA LEU A 198 6.00 -22.41 11.01
C LEU A 198 6.24 -20.94 10.64
N CYS A 199 5.19 -20.18 10.33
CA CYS A 199 5.29 -18.75 10.05
C CYS A 199 5.57 -17.92 11.30
N MET A 200 5.14 -18.39 12.47
CA MET A 200 5.30 -17.73 13.76
C MET A 200 6.40 -18.37 14.62
N ALA A 201 7.11 -19.37 14.08
CA ALA A 201 8.15 -20.12 14.78
C ALA A 201 9.36 -19.20 14.97
N ASP A 202 9.61 -18.87 16.24
CA ASP A 202 10.82 -18.25 16.77
C ASP A 202 11.21 -16.94 16.08
N GLY A 203 10.43 -15.88 16.37
CA GLY A 203 10.95 -14.53 16.45
C GLY A 203 11.54 -14.26 17.84
N GLU A 204 12.52 -15.07 18.26
CA GLU A 204 13.43 -14.73 19.37
C GLU A 204 14.72 -14.09 18.83
#